data_AF-A0A564T999-F1
#
_entry.id   AF-A0A564T999-F1
#
_cell.length_a   1.000
_cell.length_b   1.000
_cell.length_c   1.000
_cell.angle_alpha   90.00
_cell.angle_beta   90.00
_cell.angle_gamma   90.00
#
_symmetry.space_group_name_H-M   'P 1'
#
loop_
_entity.id
_entity.type
_entity.pdbx_description
1 polymer ?
#
loop_
_entity_poly.entity_id
_entity_poly.type
_entity_poly.pdbx_seq_one_letter_code
_entity_poly.pdbx_strand_id
1 'polypeptide(L)'
;MEVLVQWFTDNLSQHISRELIIFIISMIPILELRGGLLAASLLKVSAAKAIPICIIGNIVPIPFILLFIRQIFKVLKKTKLFHGLIVKMEDRAMGKSDQIKRYEFFGLLLFVGIPLPGTGAWTGSLIASLLEVDIKKSSIAIFCGLIMATVIMYVVSYGIVGNLIH
;
A
#
# COMPACT_ATOMS: atom_id res chain seq x y z
N MET A 1 6.59 -14.92 -5.09
CA MET A 1 7.05 -13.52 -4.92
C MET A 1 8.53 -13.42 -5.20
N GLU A 2 9.36 -14.29 -4.60
CA GLU A 2 10.82 -14.33 -4.81
C GLU A 2 11.25 -14.46 -6.28
N VAL A 3 10.64 -15.38 -7.06
CA VAL A 3 10.96 -15.55 -8.49
C VAL A 3 10.73 -14.28 -9.32
N LEU A 4 9.67 -13.53 -8.99
CA LEU A 4 9.30 -12.30 -9.70
C LEU A 4 10.24 -11.16 -9.33
N VAL A 5 10.65 -11.11 -8.05
CA VAL A 5 11.66 -10.18 -7.55
C VAL A 5 13.04 -10.50 -8.14
N GLN A 6 13.43 -11.77 -8.22
CA GLN A 6 14.69 -12.21 -8.84
C GLN A 6 14.70 -11.87 -10.33
N TRP A 7 13.66 -12.22 -11.07
CA TRP A 7 13.56 -11.89 -12.49
C TRP A 7 13.64 -10.37 -12.75
N PHE A 8 12.96 -9.56 -11.94
CA PHE A 8 13.06 -8.09 -12.02
C PHE A 8 14.48 -7.60 -11.71
N THR A 9 15.09 -8.16 -10.66
CA THR A 9 16.43 -7.78 -10.22
C THR A 9 17.48 -8.13 -11.27
N ASP A 10 17.43 -9.33 -11.84
CA ASP A 10 18.40 -9.81 -12.83
C ASP A 10 18.31 -9.03 -14.15
N ASN A 11 17.10 -8.68 -14.60
CA ASN A 11 16.91 -7.88 -15.81
C ASN A 11 17.27 -6.40 -15.65
N LEU A 12 17.04 -5.81 -14.47
CA LEU A 12 17.29 -4.38 -14.23
C LEU A 12 18.69 -4.08 -13.66
N SER A 13 19.32 -5.04 -13.01
CA SER A 13 20.68 -4.95 -12.42
C SER A 13 21.73 -4.48 -13.43
N GLN A 14 21.58 -4.87 -14.70
CA GLN A 14 22.55 -4.50 -15.75
C GLN A 14 22.45 -3.05 -16.23
N HIS A 15 21.36 -2.34 -15.92
CA HIS A 15 21.11 -0.99 -16.47
C HIS A 15 20.82 0.07 -15.39
N ILE A 16 20.58 -0.34 -14.13
CA ILE A 16 19.99 0.52 -13.10
C ILE A 16 20.65 0.33 -11.73
N SER A 17 20.78 1.40 -10.94
CA SER A 17 21.31 1.34 -9.57
C SER A 17 20.41 0.49 -8.65
N ARG A 18 21.01 -0.25 -7.71
CA ARG A 18 20.29 -1.13 -6.77
C ARG A 18 19.18 -0.41 -6.00
N GLU A 19 19.40 0.86 -5.68
CA GLU A 19 18.46 1.75 -4.99
C GLU A 19 17.21 2.04 -5.84
N LEU A 20 17.37 2.23 -7.15
CA LEU A 20 16.26 2.48 -8.06
C LEU A 20 15.45 1.19 -8.34
N ILE A 21 16.09 0.02 -8.35
CA ILE A 21 15.39 -1.28 -8.44
C ILE A 21 14.45 -1.44 -7.24
N ILE A 22 14.94 -1.19 -6.02
CA ILE A 22 14.14 -1.23 -4.79
C ILE A 22 12.99 -0.23 -4.87
N PHE A 23 13.24 0.97 -5.38
CA PHE A 23 12.21 1.99 -5.57
C PHE A 23 11.11 1.55 -6.55
N ILE A 24 11.47 1.04 -7.73
CA ILE A 24 10.54 0.58 -8.77
C ILE A 24 9.71 -0.60 -8.25
N ILE A 25 10.36 -1.58 -7.61
CA ILE A 25 9.66 -2.73 -7.00
C ILE A 25 8.67 -2.25 -5.94
N SER A 26 9.05 -1.25 -5.13
CA SER A 26 8.18 -0.69 -4.10
C SER A 26 6.99 0.09 -4.64
N MET A 27 7.08 0.60 -5.87
CA MET A 27 5.98 1.24 -6.57
C MET A 27 5.04 0.25 -7.24
N ILE A 28 5.44 -1.00 -7.50
CA ILE A 28 4.58 -1.95 -8.20
C ILE A 28 3.51 -2.51 -7.24
N PRO A 29 2.21 -2.52 -7.63
CA PRO A 29 1.16 -3.17 -6.85
C PRO A 29 1.53 -4.63 -6.58
N ILE A 30 1.09 -5.18 -5.44
CA ILE A 30 1.41 -6.55 -4.96
C ILE A 30 2.82 -6.68 -4.39
N LEU A 31 3.83 -6.07 -5.00
CA LEU A 31 5.21 -6.11 -4.50
C LEU A 31 5.42 -5.12 -3.36
N GLU A 32 5.12 -3.84 -3.58
CA GLU A 32 5.13 -2.79 -2.55
C GLU A 32 6.36 -2.79 -1.62
N LEU A 33 6.20 -2.26 -0.40
CA LEU A 33 7.22 -2.22 0.63
C LEU A 33 7.77 -3.62 1.00
N ARG A 34 6.99 -4.70 0.82
CA ARG A 34 7.47 -6.06 1.12
C ARG A 34 8.49 -6.54 0.10
N GLY A 35 8.11 -6.48 -1.18
CA GLY A 35 8.97 -6.81 -2.30
C GLY A 35 10.20 -5.91 -2.33
N GLY A 36 10.05 -4.63 -2.00
CA GLY A 36 11.16 -3.69 -1.86
C GLY A 36 12.16 -4.08 -0.77
N LEU A 37 11.69 -4.39 0.43
CA LEU A 37 12.57 -4.80 1.54
C LEU A 37 13.18 -6.19 1.34
N LEU A 38 12.44 -7.13 0.74
CA LEU A 38 12.98 -8.45 0.36
C LEU A 38 14.05 -8.31 -0.72
N ALA A 39 13.80 -7.53 -1.78
CA ALA A 39 14.78 -7.25 -2.82
C ALA A 39 16.02 -6.55 -2.25
N ALA A 40 15.85 -5.61 -1.32
CA ALA A 40 16.95 -4.93 -0.65
C ALA A 40 17.83 -5.89 0.16
N SER A 41 17.22 -6.84 0.86
CA SER A 41 17.94 -7.90 1.59
C SER A 41 18.74 -8.80 0.62
N LEU A 42 18.11 -9.23 -0.48
CA LEU A 42 18.78 -10.03 -1.52
C LEU A 42 19.93 -9.27 -2.20
N LEU A 43 19.78 -7.96 -2.41
CA LEU A 43 20.78 -7.07 -3.01
C LEU A 43 21.87 -6.60 -2.02
N LYS A 44 21.82 -7.07 -0.76
CA LYS A 44 22.69 -6.68 0.36
C LYS A 44 22.74 -5.17 0.60
N VAL A 45 21.61 -4.50 0.39
CA VAL A 45 21.45 -3.06 0.67
C VAL A 45 21.09 -2.90 2.14
N SER A 46 21.73 -1.95 2.82
CA SER A 46 21.44 -1.62 4.21
C SER A 46 19.98 -1.22 4.41
N ALA A 47 19.34 -1.75 5.46
CA ALA A 47 17.97 -1.42 5.81
C ALA A 47 17.75 0.08 6.01
N ALA A 48 18.74 0.79 6.57
CA ALA A 48 18.67 2.23 6.79
C ALA A 48 18.52 3.02 5.49
N LYS A 49 19.02 2.48 4.36
CA LYS A 49 18.79 3.05 3.02
C LYS A 49 17.52 2.50 2.36
N ALA A 50 17.26 1.21 2.50
CA ALA A 50 16.12 0.57 1.85
C ALA A 50 14.76 1.05 2.38
N ILE A 51 14.62 1.20 3.70
CA ILE A 51 13.38 1.64 4.35
C ILE A 51 12.87 2.97 3.81
N PRO A 52 13.66 4.07 3.81
CA PRO A 52 13.18 5.35 3.29
C PRO A 52 12.84 5.27 1.79
N ILE A 53 13.61 4.52 0.99
CA ILE A 53 13.30 4.32 -0.44
C ILE A 53 11.96 3.60 -0.63
N CYS A 54 11.72 2.51 0.10
CA CYS A 54 10.48 1.75 0.05
C CYS A 54 9.27 2.58 0.50
N ILE A 55 9.44 3.38 1.56
CA ILE A 55 8.39 4.27 2.07
C ILE A 55 8.05 5.33 1.02
N ILE A 56 9.04 6.01 0.43
CA ILE A 56 8.81 7.01 -0.63
C ILE A 56 8.12 6.36 -1.83
N GLY A 57 8.57 5.17 -2.23
CA GLY A 57 7.95 4.39 -3.31
C GLY A 57 6.47 4.06 -3.07
N ASN A 58 6.03 3.94 -1.82
CA ASN A 58 4.62 3.74 -1.47
C ASN A 58 3.84 5.05 -1.30
N ILE A 59 4.47 6.12 -0.79
CA ILE A 59 3.82 7.42 -0.59
C ILE A 59 3.36 8.03 -1.93
N VAL A 60 4.07 7.81 -3.03
CA VAL A 60 3.70 8.36 -4.35
C VAL A 60 2.38 7.77 -4.89
N PRO A 61 2.19 6.44 -4.96
CA PRO A 61 0.97 5.85 -5.51
C PRO A 61 -0.28 5.96 -4.60
N ILE A 62 -0.13 5.98 -3.27
CA ILE A 62 -1.29 6.05 -2.33
C ILE A 62 -2.25 7.23 -2.63
N PRO A 63 -1.80 8.50 -2.66
CA PRO A 63 -2.68 9.64 -2.94
C PRO A 63 -3.23 9.58 -4.36
N PHE A 64 -2.45 9.06 -5.31
CA PHE A 64 -2.90 8.89 -6.69
C PHE A 64 -4.09 7.94 -6.77
N ILE A 65 -4.01 6.77 -6.11
CA ILE A 65 -5.10 5.78 -6.10
C ILE A 65 -6.34 6.34 -5.39
N LEU A 66 -6.17 6.94 -4.20
CA LEU A 66 -7.27 7.52 -3.43
C LEU A 66 -8.01 8.62 -4.22
N LEU A 67 -7.27 9.48 -4.92
CA LEU A 67 -7.86 10.57 -5.71
C LEU A 67 -8.48 10.07 -7.01
N PHE A 68 -7.79 9.18 -7.73
CA PHE A 68 -8.22 8.68 -9.04
C PHE A 68 -9.51 7.87 -8.96
N ILE A 69 -9.59 6.90 -8.03
CA ILE A 69 -10.81 6.10 -7.85
C ILE A 69 -11.97 6.99 -7.39
N ARG A 70 -11.72 7.93 -6.47
CA ARG A 70 -12.77 8.84 -6.01
C ARG A 70 -13.25 9.77 -7.13
N GLN A 71 -12.37 10.17 -8.04
CA GLN A 71 -12.74 10.94 -9.23
C GLN A 71 -13.63 10.13 -10.17
N ILE A 72 -13.28 8.85 -10.43
CA ILE A 72 -14.11 7.92 -11.20
C ILE A 72 -15.50 7.78 -10.54
N PHE A 73 -15.55 7.59 -9.22
CA PHE A 73 -16.80 7.55 -8.47
C PHE A 73 -17.59 8.86 -8.60
N LYS A 74 -16.95 10.03 -8.50
CA LYS A 74 -17.63 11.33 -8.70
C LYS A 74 -18.19 11.49 -10.11
N VAL A 75 -17.48 11.01 -11.14
CA VAL A 75 -17.95 11.04 -12.54
C VAL A 75 -19.13 10.09 -12.72
N LEU A 76 -19.05 8.86 -12.17
CA LEU A 76 -20.17 7.92 -12.10
C LEU A 76 -21.37 8.50 -11.34
N LYS A 77 -21.13 9.28 -10.27
CA LYS A 77 -22.17 9.99 -9.51
C LYS A 77 -22.85 11.11 -10.31
N LYS A 78 -22.18 11.70 -11.31
CA LYS A 78 -22.74 12.75 -12.19
C LYS A 78 -23.67 12.21 -13.29
N THR A 79 -23.62 10.91 -13.59
CA THR A 79 -24.53 10.26 -14.54
C THR A 79 -25.94 10.14 -13.94
N LYS A 80 -26.94 10.73 -14.61
CA LYS A 80 -28.33 10.88 -14.12
C LYS A 80 -29.06 9.57 -13.76
N LEU A 81 -28.56 8.41 -14.17
CA LEU A 81 -29.14 7.09 -13.88
C LEU A 81 -29.02 6.65 -12.40
N PHE A 82 -28.01 7.14 -11.65
CA PHE A 82 -27.73 6.65 -10.29
C PHE A 82 -27.88 7.70 -9.18
N HIS A 83 -28.21 8.94 -9.53
CA HIS A 83 -28.25 10.07 -8.59
C HIS A 83 -29.17 9.81 -7.38
N GLY A 84 -30.33 9.19 -7.62
CA GLY A 84 -31.27 8.83 -6.55
C GLY A 84 -30.78 7.68 -5.65
N LEU A 85 -30.02 6.71 -6.17
CA LEU A 85 -29.41 5.64 -5.37
C LEU A 85 -28.24 6.16 -4.55
N ILE A 86 -27.45 7.07 -5.12
CA ILE A 86 -26.30 7.69 -4.47
C ILE A 86 -26.73 8.54 -3.27
N VAL A 87 -27.76 9.39 -3.42
CA VAL A 87 -28.29 10.18 -2.31
C VAL A 87 -28.92 9.29 -1.24
N LYS A 88 -29.66 8.23 -1.62
CA LYS A 88 -30.20 7.24 -0.67
C LYS A 88 -29.11 6.44 0.04
N MET A 89 -27.97 6.18 -0.61
CA MET A 89 -26.82 5.49 -0.02
C MET A 89 -26.00 6.43 0.87
N GLU A 90 -25.88 7.71 0.51
CA GLU A 90 -25.22 8.75 1.30
C GLU A 90 -26.02 9.05 2.59
N ASP A 91 -27.34 9.16 2.52
CA ASP A 91 -28.23 9.30 3.69
C ASP A 91 -28.22 8.04 4.59
N ARG A 92 -28.12 6.84 3.98
CA ARG A 92 -28.11 5.58 4.73
C ARG A 92 -26.71 5.23 5.29
N ALA A 93 -25.64 5.72 4.66
CA ALA A 93 -24.26 5.64 5.16
C ALA A 93 -24.00 6.67 6.28
N MET A 94 -24.58 7.87 6.18
CA MET A 94 -24.60 8.87 7.26
C MET A 94 -25.38 8.36 8.49
N GLY A 95 -26.50 7.65 8.29
CA GLY A 95 -27.32 7.10 9.39
C GLY A 95 -26.75 5.90 10.15
N LYS A 96 -25.69 5.24 9.64
CA LYS A 96 -24.98 4.12 10.32
C LYS A 96 -23.48 4.40 10.57
N SER A 97 -23.09 5.65 10.34
CA SER A 97 -21.72 6.16 10.28
C SER A 97 -20.89 5.88 11.54
N ASP A 98 -21.44 6.00 12.76
CA ASP A 98 -20.59 6.09 13.95
C ASP A 98 -20.00 4.77 14.45
N GLN A 99 -20.65 3.63 14.18
CA GLN A 99 -20.07 2.32 14.52
C GLN A 99 -19.16 1.77 13.43
N ILE A 100 -19.49 1.97 12.15
CA ILE A 100 -18.68 1.45 11.03
C ILE A 100 -17.41 2.30 10.83
N LYS A 101 -17.50 3.64 10.90
CA LYS A 101 -16.32 4.53 10.87
C LYS A 101 -15.35 4.30 12.03
N ARG A 102 -15.84 3.77 13.16
CA ARG A 102 -14.98 3.50 14.34
C ARG A 102 -13.98 2.37 14.09
N TYR A 103 -14.32 1.41 13.22
CA TYR A 103 -13.46 0.27 12.92
C TYR A 103 -12.84 0.30 11.53
N GLU A 104 -13.34 1.12 10.58
CA GLU A 104 -12.70 1.32 9.28
C GLU A 104 -11.22 1.71 9.40
N PHE A 105 -10.89 2.62 10.31
CA PHE A 105 -9.52 3.04 10.55
C PHE A 105 -8.62 1.88 11.01
N PHE A 106 -9.05 1.13 12.04
CA PHE A 106 -8.28 0.01 12.57
C PHE A 106 -8.21 -1.16 11.59
N GLY A 107 -9.30 -1.42 10.85
CA GLY A 107 -9.36 -2.44 9.81
C GLY A 107 -8.38 -2.13 8.67
N LEU A 108 -8.35 -0.89 8.18
CA LEU A 108 -7.39 -0.44 7.17
C LEU A 108 -5.95 -0.49 7.68
N LEU A 109 -5.71 -0.03 8.91
CA LEU A 109 -4.39 -0.06 9.53
C LEU A 109 -3.87 -1.50 9.66
N LEU A 110 -4.69 -2.41 10.19
CA LEU A 110 -4.32 -3.82 10.36
C LEU A 110 -4.16 -4.50 9.00
N PHE A 111 -5.05 -4.24 8.04
CA PHE A 111 -4.97 -4.80 6.71
C PHE A 111 -3.66 -4.43 6.01
N VAL A 112 -3.29 -3.14 6.04
CA VAL A 112 -2.04 -2.65 5.44
C VAL A 112 -0.82 -3.12 6.23
N GLY A 113 -0.92 -3.15 7.56
CA GLY A 113 0.22 -3.44 8.43
C GLY A 113 0.57 -4.91 8.56
N ILE A 114 -0.37 -5.82 8.32
CA ILE A 114 -0.04 -7.25 8.24
C ILE A 114 0.66 -7.50 6.88
N PRO A 115 1.89 -8.04 6.86
CA PRO A 115 2.64 -8.25 5.63
C PRO A 115 2.21 -9.51 4.85
N LEU A 116 0.91 -9.69 4.55
CA LEU A 116 0.41 -10.79 3.71
C LEU A 116 0.41 -10.43 2.21
N PRO A 117 0.64 -11.41 1.31
CA PRO A 117 0.56 -11.17 -0.13
C PRO A 117 -0.82 -10.61 -0.50
N GLY A 118 -0.83 -9.41 -1.09
CA GLY A 118 -2.08 -8.71 -1.48
C GLY A 118 -2.68 -7.76 -0.43
N THR A 119 -2.13 -7.65 0.79
CA THR A 119 -2.68 -6.76 1.85
C THR A 119 -1.84 -5.49 2.04
N GLY A 120 -1.97 -4.54 1.14
CA GLY A 120 -0.95 -3.51 0.91
C GLY A 120 -1.42 -2.09 1.15
N ALA A 121 -0.50 -1.13 1.06
CA ALA A 121 -0.87 0.27 0.98
C ALA A 121 -1.66 0.56 -0.31
N TRP A 122 -1.34 -0.11 -1.41
CA TRP A 122 -2.09 -0.07 -2.67
C TRP A 122 -3.49 -0.65 -2.50
N THR A 123 -3.60 -1.91 -2.06
CA THR A 123 -4.92 -2.54 -1.93
C THR A 123 -5.74 -1.93 -0.80
N GLY A 124 -5.10 -1.47 0.28
CA GLY A 124 -5.72 -0.65 1.32
C GLY A 124 -6.25 0.68 0.78
N SER A 125 -5.49 1.38 -0.06
CA SER A 125 -5.98 2.61 -0.71
C SER A 125 -7.15 2.35 -1.66
N LEU A 126 -7.14 1.23 -2.39
CA LEU A 126 -8.28 0.79 -3.20
C LEU A 126 -9.51 0.51 -2.32
N ILE A 127 -9.37 -0.29 -1.26
CA ILE A 127 -10.46 -0.62 -0.32
C ILE A 127 -11.03 0.66 0.31
N ALA A 128 -10.17 1.56 0.79
CA ALA A 128 -10.58 2.85 1.35
C ALA A 128 -11.39 3.70 0.35
N SER A 129 -10.95 3.71 -0.92
CA SER A 129 -11.63 4.46 -1.96
C SER A 129 -12.98 3.83 -2.37
N LEU A 130 -13.09 2.50 -2.35
CA LEU A 130 -14.33 1.76 -2.63
C LEU A 130 -15.35 1.90 -1.50
N LEU A 131 -14.89 1.93 -0.24
CA LEU A 131 -15.72 2.14 0.94
C LEU A 131 -16.04 3.63 1.20
N GLU A 132 -15.66 4.53 0.29
CA GLU A 132 -15.80 5.99 0.42
C GLU A 132 -15.27 6.56 1.75
N VAL A 133 -14.24 5.94 2.35
CA VAL A 133 -13.63 6.40 3.59
C VAL A 133 -13.00 7.78 3.38
N ASP A 134 -13.11 8.65 4.39
CA ASP A 134 -12.48 9.96 4.38
C ASP A 134 -10.99 9.86 3.99
N ILE A 135 -10.57 10.57 2.93
CA ILE A 135 -9.18 10.53 2.41
C ILE A 135 -8.17 10.79 3.53
N LYS A 136 -8.46 11.73 4.43
CA LYS A 136 -7.56 12.04 5.55
C LYS A 136 -7.42 10.86 6.50
N LYS A 137 -8.53 10.20 6.88
CA LYS A 137 -8.50 9.05 7.80
C LYS A 137 -7.85 7.83 7.17
N SER A 138 -8.21 7.53 5.92
CA SER A 138 -7.62 6.42 5.18
C SER A 138 -6.13 6.62 4.94
N SER A 139 -5.69 7.83 4.57
CA SER A 139 -4.26 8.13 4.41
C SER A 139 -3.49 7.94 5.72
N ILE A 140 -4.03 8.38 6.85
CA ILE A 140 -3.40 8.18 8.17
C ILE A 140 -3.37 6.69 8.53
N ALA A 141 -4.48 5.96 8.33
CA ALA A 141 -4.55 4.52 8.61
C ALA A 141 -3.53 3.73 7.78
N ILE A 142 -3.43 4.03 6.47
CA ILE A 142 -2.48 3.40 5.55
C ILE A 142 -1.05 3.76 5.96
N PHE A 143 -0.77 5.01 6.32
CA PHE A 143 0.56 5.41 6.76
C PHE A 143 0.99 4.72 8.06
N CYS A 144 0.10 4.66 9.06
CA CYS A 144 0.34 3.90 10.29
C CYS A 144 0.55 2.41 10.01
N GLY A 145 -0.28 1.82 9.13
CA GLY A 145 -0.12 0.44 8.67
C GLY A 145 1.22 0.24 7.97
N LEU A 146 1.67 1.17 7.12
CA LEU A 146 2.95 1.13 6.41
C LEU A 146 4.13 1.10 7.40
N ILE A 147 4.09 1.94 8.45
CA ILE A 147 5.11 1.93 9.50
C ILE A 147 5.13 0.56 10.21
N MET A 148 3.96 0.04 10.57
CA MET A 148 3.84 -1.28 11.20
C MET A 148 4.40 -2.40 10.30
N ALA A 149 4.02 -2.42 9.03
CA ALA A 149 4.54 -3.35 8.04
C ALA A 149 6.05 -3.23 7.86
N THR A 150 6.59 -2.00 7.92
CA THR A 150 8.04 -1.75 7.83
C THR A 150 8.79 -2.38 8.99
N VAL A 151 8.30 -2.22 10.22
CA VAL A 151 8.94 -2.83 11.41
C VAL A 151 8.91 -4.35 11.30
N ILE A 152 7.77 -4.95 10.92
CA ILE A 152 7.65 -6.40 10.79
C ILE A 152 8.55 -6.92 9.66
N MET A 153 8.50 -6.29 8.48
CA MET A 153 9.31 -6.70 7.33
C MET A 153 10.80 -6.46 7.55
N TYR A 154 11.20 -5.47 8.34
CA TYR A 154 12.59 -5.30 8.76
C TYR A 154 13.07 -6.52 9.56
N VAL A 155 12.30 -6.95 10.57
CA VAL A 155 12.63 -8.14 11.37
C VAL A 155 12.66 -9.40 10.50
N VAL A 156 11.71 -9.58 9.58
CA VAL A 156 11.67 -10.75 8.69
C VAL A 156 12.84 -10.73 7.70
N SER A 157 13.06 -9.61 7.00
CA SER A 157 14.02 -9.55 5.89
C SER A 157 15.47 -9.42 6.36
N TYR A 158 15.72 -8.76 7.49
CA TYR A 158 17.08 -8.55 8.00
C TYR A 158 17.38 -9.40 9.24
N GLY A 159 16.37 -9.72 10.07
CA GLY A 159 16.56 -10.58 11.24
C GLY A 159 16.56 -12.07 10.90
N ILE A 160 15.60 -12.54 10.09
CA ILE A 160 15.51 -13.97 9.70
C ILE A 160 16.36 -14.23 8.46
N VAL A 161 16.08 -13.52 7.37
CA VAL A 161 16.74 -13.75 6.07
C VAL A 161 18.19 -13.24 6.08
N GLY A 162 18.48 -12.10 6.72
CA GLY A 162 19.84 -11.59 6.85
C GLY A 162 20.78 -12.50 7.65
N ASN A 163 20.25 -13.29 8.59
CA ASN A 163 21.02 -14.25 9.40
C ASN A 163 21.14 -15.63 8.72
N LEU A 164 20.40 -15.87 7.63
CA LEU A 164 20.44 -17.07 6.80
C LEU A 164 21.36 -16.91 5.58
N ILE A 165 21.65 -15.67 5.17
CA ILE A 165 22.50 -15.32 4.02
C ILE A 165 23.94 -14.95 4.45
N HIS A 166 24.18 -14.81 5.76
CA HIS A 166 25.50 -14.70 6.38
C HIS A 166 25.95 -16.03 6.95
#